data_AF-A0A3D2T0Y4-F1
#
_entry.id   AF-A0A3D2T0Y4-F1
#
_cell.length_a   1.000
_cell.length_b   1.000
_cell.length_c   1.000
_cell.angle_alpha   90.00
_cell.angle_beta   90.00
_cell.angle_gamma   90.00
#
_symmetry.space_group_name_H-M   'P 1'
#
loop_
_entity.id
_entity.type
_entity.pdbx_description
1 polymer ?
#
loop_
_entity_poly.entity_id
_entity_poly.type
_entity_poly.pdbx_seq_one_letter_code
_entity_poly.pdbx_strand_id
1 'polypeptide(L)'
;MDSKHNGGATNLDRREFMKLGGLGAVATAVVGSTACEPRNSRETGSNERSWWVNETFELEEATFSGLADDMASGRRTSVEITQLYLDRIAALDREGAKLRS
;
A
#
# COMPACT_ATOMS: atom_id res chain seq x y z
N MET A 1 9.76 -40.62 35.02
CA MET A 1 9.95 -40.94 33.60
C MET A 1 8.60 -40.86 32.93
N ASP A 2 8.34 -39.68 32.37
CA ASP A 2 7.72 -39.42 31.07
C ASP A 2 6.50 -40.24 30.63
N SER A 3 5.36 -39.55 30.49
CA SER A 3 4.75 -39.27 29.17
C SER A 3 3.38 -38.62 29.36
N LYS A 4 3.35 -37.28 29.29
CA LYS A 4 2.11 -36.50 29.21
C LYS A 4 1.84 -36.23 27.73
N HIS A 5 1.01 -37.06 27.10
CA HIS A 5 0.49 -36.80 25.76
C HIS A 5 -0.43 -35.58 25.84
N ASN A 6 -0.03 -34.47 25.22
CA ASN A 6 -0.83 -33.26 25.14
C ASN A 6 -0.95 -32.80 23.70
N GLY A 7 -2.19 -32.56 23.27
CA GLY A 7 -2.51 -31.69 22.15
C GLY A 7 -2.41 -32.34 20.77
N GLY A 8 -3.45 -33.06 20.36
CA GLY A 8 -3.77 -33.21 18.94
C GLY A 8 -4.10 -31.83 18.35
N ALA A 9 -3.09 -31.16 17.82
CA ALA A 9 -3.24 -30.07 16.88
C ALA A 9 -2.69 -30.57 15.56
N THR A 10 -3.58 -30.82 14.59
CA THR A 10 -3.22 -31.17 13.21
C THR A 10 -2.35 -30.05 12.65
N ASN A 11 -1.04 -30.28 12.61
CA ASN A 11 -0.07 -29.36 12.02
C ASN A 11 -0.27 -29.41 10.50
N LEU A 12 -1.05 -28.46 9.98
CA LEU A 12 -1.18 -28.28 8.53
C LEU A 12 0.07 -27.56 8.03
N ASP A 13 0.98 -28.31 7.40
CA ASP A 13 2.15 -27.73 6.76
C ASP A 13 1.73 -26.73 5.68
N ARG A 14 2.49 -25.64 5.50
CA ARG A 14 2.24 -24.62 4.45
C ARG A 14 2.05 -25.24 3.07
N ARG A 15 2.72 -26.37 2.80
CA ARG A 15 2.63 -27.11 1.54
C ARG A 15 1.31 -27.90 1.40
N GLU A 16 0.75 -28.41 2.49
CA GLU A 16 -0.60 -29.00 2.49
C GLU A 16 -1.65 -27.91 2.28
N PHE A 17 -1.50 -26.75 2.92
CA PHE A 17 -2.41 -25.62 2.74
C PHE A 17 -2.46 -25.13 1.27
N MET A 18 -1.30 -25.07 0.60
CA MET A 18 -1.22 -24.71 -0.83
C MET A 18 -1.81 -25.78 -1.76
N LYS A 19 -1.76 -27.07 -1.37
CA LYS A 19 -2.44 -28.14 -2.12
C LYS A 19 -3.96 -28.09 -1.92
N LEU A 20 -4.41 -27.70 -0.73
CA LEU A 20 -5.83 -27.61 -0.39
C LEU A 20 -6.50 -26.40 -1.07
N GLY A 21 -5.76 -25.32 -1.34
CA GLY A 21 -6.27 -24.12 -2.01
C GLY A 21 -6.58 -24.27 -3.51
N GLY A 22 -6.27 -25.41 -4.13
CA GLY A 22 -6.38 -25.61 -5.59
C GLY A 22 -7.72 -26.18 -6.10
N LEU A 23 -8.67 -26.52 -5.23
CA LEU A 23 -9.93 -27.18 -5.63
C LEU A 23 -11.14 -26.44 -5.03
N GLY A 24 -11.45 -25.28 -5.61
CA GLY A 24 -12.57 -24.43 -5.19
C GLY A 24 -13.24 -23.73 -6.36
N ALA A 25 -13.64 -24.47 -7.39
CA ALA A 25 -14.51 -23.97 -8.45
C ALA A 25 -15.79 -24.81 -8.51
N VAL A 26 -16.78 -24.44 -7.69
CA VAL A 26 -18.17 -24.87 -7.85
C VAL A 26 -19.02 -23.62 -7.97
N ALA A 27 -19.57 -23.44 -9.17
CA ALA A 27 -20.42 -22.34 -9.56
C ALA A 27 -21.64 -22.21 -8.64
N THR A 28 -21.87 -21.02 -8.10
CA THR A 28 -23.16 -20.61 -7.57
C THR A 28 -23.61 -19.32 -8.26
N ALA A 29 -24.89 -19.34 -8.60
CA ALA A 29 -25.56 -18.45 -9.52
C ALA A 29 -25.51 -16.97 -9.11
N VAL A 30 -25.47 -16.12 -10.14
CA VAL A 30 -25.61 -14.67 -10.06
C VAL A 30 -26.96 -14.32 -9.44
N VAL A 31 -27.00 -14.08 -8.14
CA VAL A 31 -28.09 -13.34 -7.49
C VAL A 31 -27.63 -11.89 -7.40
N GLY A 32 -28.31 -11.05 -8.19
CA GLY A 32 -27.99 -9.65 -8.40
C GLY A 32 -27.76 -8.89 -7.09
N SER A 33 -26.56 -8.34 -6.97
CA SER A 33 -26.31 -7.14 -6.17
C SER A 33 -26.07 -6.02 -7.17
N THR A 34 -27.09 -5.20 -7.42
CA THR A 34 -26.89 -3.84 -7.94
C THR A 34 -26.26 -3.02 -6.81
N ALA A 35 -25.00 -3.31 -6.49
CA ALA A 35 -24.27 -2.68 -5.39
C ALA A 35 -23.16 -1.72 -5.88
N CYS A 36 -22.95 -1.65 -7.20
CA CYS A 36 -22.14 -0.60 -7.81
C CYS A 36 -22.94 0.03 -8.95
N GLU A 37 -23.84 0.95 -8.61
CA GLU A 37 -24.24 1.95 -9.59
C GLU A 37 -23.05 2.90 -9.76
N PRO A 38 -22.44 3.01 -10.96
CA PRO A 38 -21.46 4.04 -11.18
C PRO A 38 -22.22 5.36 -11.08
N ARG A 39 -22.02 6.08 -9.97
CA ARG A 39 -22.47 7.46 -9.83
C ARG A 39 -21.83 8.24 -10.98
N ASN A 40 -22.58 8.40 -12.06
CA ASN A 40 -22.29 9.43 -13.05
C ASN A 40 -22.68 10.75 -12.39
N SER A 41 -21.85 11.20 -11.45
CA SER A 41 -21.74 12.61 -11.17
C SER A 41 -21.28 13.25 -12.47
N ARG A 42 -22.22 13.88 -13.18
CA ARG A 42 -21.87 14.96 -14.08
C ARG A 42 -21.24 16.05 -13.21
N GLU A 43 -19.93 15.94 -13.00
CA GLU A 43 -19.12 17.01 -12.45
C GLU A 43 -18.99 18.08 -13.53
N THR A 44 -19.92 19.01 -13.49
CA THR A 44 -19.69 20.34 -14.04
C THR A 44 -18.56 21.00 -13.24
N GLY A 45 -17.38 21.09 -13.86
CA GLY A 45 -16.40 22.14 -13.55
C GLY A 45 -15.21 21.75 -12.68
N SER A 46 -14.19 21.11 -13.28
CA SER A 46 -12.77 21.50 -13.26
C SER A 46 -11.91 20.29 -13.63
N ASN A 47 -11.69 20.10 -14.93
CA ASN A 47 -10.64 19.21 -15.40
C ASN A 47 -9.28 19.92 -15.28
N GLU A 48 -8.89 20.21 -14.05
CA GLU A 48 -7.48 20.31 -13.71
C GLU A 48 -7.19 19.02 -12.95
N ARG A 49 -6.66 18.01 -13.64
CA ARG A 49 -6.01 16.91 -12.94
C ARG A 49 -5.01 17.54 -11.98
N SER A 50 -5.30 17.44 -10.68
CA SER A 50 -4.43 17.93 -9.62
C SER A 50 -2.98 17.60 -9.93
N TRP A 51 -2.18 18.63 -10.20
CA TRP A 51 -0.78 18.48 -10.62
C TRP A 51 0.02 17.61 -9.64
N TRP A 52 -0.31 17.69 -8.35
CA TRP A 52 0.29 16.91 -7.26
C TRP A 52 -0.01 15.40 -7.30
N VAL A 53 -0.98 14.95 -8.11
CA VAL A 53 -1.28 13.52 -8.30
C VAL A 53 -0.37 12.90 -9.36
N ASN A 54 0.20 13.73 -10.24
CA ASN A 54 0.96 13.26 -11.40
C ASN A 54 2.48 13.55 -11.27
N GLU A 55 2.91 14.06 -10.12
CA GLU A 55 4.31 14.35 -9.82
C GLU A 55 4.97 13.14 -9.15
N THR A 56 5.99 12.59 -9.79
CA THR A 56 6.79 11.49 -9.23
C THR A 56 7.74 12.06 -8.19
N PHE A 57 7.67 11.55 -6.96
CA PHE A 57 8.60 11.94 -5.91
C PHE A 57 9.84 11.06 -5.93
N GLU A 58 11.02 11.67 -5.86
CA GLU A 58 12.28 10.94 -6.03
C GLU A 58 12.52 9.88 -4.95
N LEU A 59 12.17 10.17 -3.69
CA LEU A 59 12.34 9.23 -2.58
C LEU A 59 11.07 8.41 -2.33
N GLU A 60 10.23 8.23 -3.36
CA GLU A 60 9.03 7.41 -3.28
C GLU A 60 9.40 5.95 -3.04
N GLU A 61 8.80 5.37 -2.00
CA GLU A 61 9.11 4.01 -1.53
C GLU A 61 10.59 3.73 -1.21
N ALA A 62 11.39 4.79 -0.94
CA ALA A 62 12.75 4.62 -0.47
C ALA A 62 12.77 3.88 0.88
N THR A 63 13.58 2.82 0.96
CA THR A 63 13.76 2.09 2.22
C THR A 63 14.71 2.84 3.16
N PHE A 64 14.61 2.57 4.46
CA PHE A 64 15.55 3.12 5.43
C PHE A 64 17.01 2.79 5.08
N SER A 65 17.29 1.55 4.64
CA SER A 65 18.65 1.16 4.22
C SER A 65 19.11 1.96 3.00
N GLY A 66 18.23 2.18 2.01
CA GLY A 66 18.57 2.98 0.83
C GLY A 66 18.92 4.43 1.20
N LEU A 67 18.16 5.06 2.10
CA LEU A 67 18.46 6.41 2.59
C LEU A 67 19.77 6.45 3.39
N ALA A 68 20.04 5.43 4.20
CA ALA A 68 21.30 5.33 4.95
C ALA A 68 22.50 5.17 4.01
N ASP A 69 22.38 4.37 2.95
CA ASP A 69 23.42 4.17 1.94
C ASP A 69 23.67 5.46 1.13
N ASP A 70 22.62 6.21 0.80
CA ASP A 70 22.74 7.54 0.19
C ASP A 70 23.57 8.50 1.05
N MET A 71 23.35 8.49 2.37
CA MET A 71 24.12 9.30 3.32
C MET A 71 25.55 8.80 3.48
N ALA A 72 25.74 7.49 3.61
CA ALA A 72 27.07 6.89 3.77
C ALA A 72 27.95 7.09 2.54
N SER A 73 27.37 7.06 1.35
CA SER A 73 28.07 7.32 0.08
C SER A 73 28.28 8.81 -0.20
N GLY A 74 27.66 9.71 0.58
CA GLY A 74 27.69 11.15 0.36
C GLY A 74 26.87 11.61 -0.84
N ARG A 75 26.02 10.75 -1.42
CA ARG A 75 25.08 11.15 -2.50
C ARG A 75 24.07 12.17 -2.01
N ARG A 76 23.63 12.06 -0.76
CA ARG A 76 22.73 12.99 -0.09
C ARG A 76 23.12 13.16 1.36
N THR A 77 22.78 14.30 1.93
CA THR A 77 22.84 14.56 3.36
C THR A 77 21.45 14.42 3.98
N SER A 78 21.41 14.27 5.31
CA SER A 78 20.14 14.29 6.05
C SER A 78 19.35 15.60 5.84
N VAL A 79 20.05 16.72 5.67
CA VAL A 79 19.44 18.03 5.39
C VAL A 79 18.72 18.01 4.05
N GLU A 80 19.37 17.52 2.99
CA GLU A 80 18.78 17.44 1.65
C GLU A 80 17.57 16.49 1.61
N ILE A 81 17.68 15.31 2.23
CA ILE A 81 16.56 14.37 2.34
C ILE A 81 15.37 15.03 3.06
N THR A 82 15.64 15.72 4.17
CA THR A 82 14.60 16.40 4.94
C THR A 82 13.93 17.50 4.10
N GLN A 83 14.73 18.27 3.36
CA GLN A 83 14.19 19.34 2.51
C GLN A 83 13.25 18.79 1.43
N LEU A 84 13.62 17.69 0.77
CA LEU A 84 12.75 17.01 -0.21
C LEU A 84 11.38 16.65 0.37
N TYR A 85 11.33 16.17 1.62
CA TYR A 85 10.07 15.89 2.29
C TYR A 85 9.31 17.14 2.71
N LEU A 86 9.99 18.19 3.19
CA LEU A 86 9.35 19.46 3.54
C LEU A 86 8.68 20.10 2.33
N ASP A 87 9.32 20.04 1.17
CA ASP A 87 8.77 20.53 -0.09
C ASP A 87 7.55 19.71 -0.51
N ARG A 88 7.62 18.37 -0.40
CA ARG A 88 6.48 17.48 -0.67
C ARG A 88 5.31 17.74 0.29
N ILE A 89 5.57 17.99 1.57
CA ILE A 89 4.55 18.32 2.58
C ILE A 89 3.91 19.67 2.24
N ALA A 90 4.68 20.68 1.86
CA ALA A 90 4.11 21.96 1.45
C ALA A 90 3.12 21.78 0.28
N ALA A 91 3.52 21.03 -0.75
CA ALA A 91 2.70 20.75 -1.92
C ALA A 91 1.44 19.92 -1.61
N LEU A 92 1.55 18.85 -0.82
CA LEU A 92 0.44 17.91 -0.59
C LEU A 92 -0.42 18.25 0.64
N ASP A 93 0.22 18.63 1.74
CA ASP A 93 -0.43 18.83 3.04
C ASP A 93 -1.03 20.22 3.22
N ARG A 94 -0.37 21.25 2.67
CA ARG A 94 -0.77 22.64 2.88
C ARG A 94 -1.62 23.18 1.73
N GLU A 95 -1.16 22.96 0.50
CA GLU A 95 -1.76 23.56 -0.70
C GLU A 95 -2.70 22.60 -1.45
N GLY A 96 -2.21 21.39 -1.76
CA GLY A 96 -2.89 20.38 -2.58
C GLY A 96 -4.02 19.63 -1.89
N ALA A 97 -3.84 18.31 -1.69
CA ALA A 97 -4.87 17.43 -1.12
C ALA A 97 -5.27 17.78 0.32
N LYS A 98 -4.46 18.58 1.03
CA LYS A 98 -4.70 19.05 2.40
C LYS A 98 -4.90 17.91 3.39
N LEU A 99 -3.92 17.01 3.42
CA LEU A 99 -3.93 15.82 4.28
C LEU A 99 -3.99 16.14 5.79
N ARG A 100 -3.35 17.24 6.20
CA ARG A 100 -3.22 17.74 7.58
C ARG A 100 -2.58 16.73 8.53
N SER A 101 -1.41 16.22 8.16
CA SER A 101 -0.62 15.23 8.93
C SER A 101 0.80 15.69 9.23
#